data_AF-A0A094ZCF5-F1
#
_entry.id   AF-A0A094ZCF5-F1
#
_cell.length_a   1.000
_cell.length_b   1.000
_cell.length_c   1.000
_cell.angle_alpha   90.00
_cell.angle_beta   90.00
_cell.angle_gamma   90.00
#
_symmetry.space_group_name_H-M   'P 1'
#
loop_
_entity.id
_entity.type
_entity.pdbx_description
1 polymer ?
#
loop_
_entity_poly.entity_id
_entity_poly.type
_entity_poly.pdbx_seq_one_letter_code
_entity_poly.pdbx_strand_id
1 'polypeptide(L)'
;MQAIIIGFTLSFISTFKSAESYPQCSNITNVQRLDCYPNFGSNEGGCIKRGCCWVPKSGNNELPYCYFPKDYSAYIVLSTEKTKRGFIGQLSKPNPTYYPDEIKSIAVEIREETSTRLRIRFTVPSQPDRWEPPIPLGNADDTPVKNVQYKVDMEKSPFGLKIIRNTKEQDVLLDSTGQLASSLIFSDQFLQISFRVNAHVSFGPGEIEQKYPNAFDTWTRIALWGHDGNPQSSYLNGTTVARALAFEFPEDLATHKVDSQFMLGSCILVTPVLDEGRTFVEGYVPSGEWIELSAGKRYFSRGTWKYFDAPLNVIPISIRCGCIVPIQVSAETTDIARKKGFGLFVILSSTDDGSSAAGQRITASGELFWDNGDDANLNYVHVKFEVRDRTLTVTSTPSSVESLEKIDLKELDVKTILIVGFIKKPAAILVNNKPVDFIFDNDLETCQIKNQSFLTLSKEFIIKWRF
;
A
#
# COMPACT_ATOMS: atom_id res chain seq x y z
N MET A 1 10.87 -88.65 23.30
CA MET A 1 10.58 -87.27 23.73
C MET A 1 11.92 -86.59 24.01
N GLN A 2 12.47 -85.89 23.02
CA GLN A 2 13.59 -84.96 23.14
C GLN A 2 13.63 -84.21 21.80
N ALA A 3 13.12 -82.97 21.79
CA ALA A 3 13.12 -82.11 20.62
C ALA A 3 14.38 -81.24 20.66
N ILE A 4 15.17 -81.28 19.60
CA ILE A 4 16.32 -80.41 19.38
C ILE A 4 15.80 -79.16 18.68
N ILE A 5 15.91 -78.00 19.34
CA ILE A 5 15.62 -76.69 18.77
C ILE A 5 16.95 -76.09 18.29
N ILE A 6 17.09 -75.90 16.99
CA ILE A 6 18.21 -75.18 16.36
C ILE A 6 17.75 -73.74 16.15
N GLY A 7 18.32 -72.80 16.93
CA GLY A 7 18.08 -71.37 16.76
C GLY A 7 19.02 -70.77 15.71
N PHE A 8 18.46 -70.19 14.66
CA PHE A 8 19.20 -69.31 13.74
C PHE A 8 19.09 -67.86 14.25
N THR A 9 20.21 -67.28 14.66
CA THR A 9 20.31 -65.83 14.91
C THR A 9 20.60 -65.11 13.58
N LEU A 10 19.57 -64.51 12.97
CA LEU A 10 19.77 -63.50 11.93
C LEU A 10 20.30 -62.22 12.57
N SER A 11 21.58 -61.94 12.39
CA SER A 11 22.16 -60.63 12.69
C SER A 11 21.86 -59.70 11.50
N PHE A 12 20.84 -58.85 11.62
CA PHE A 12 20.69 -57.69 10.74
C PHE A 12 21.77 -56.68 11.10
N ILE A 13 22.82 -56.60 10.28
CA ILE A 13 23.74 -55.47 10.30
C ILE A 13 22.96 -54.30 9.69
N SER A 14 22.35 -53.45 10.53
CA SER A 14 21.91 -52.14 10.09
C SER A 14 23.16 -51.29 9.88
N THR A 15 23.61 -51.19 8.63
CA THR A 15 24.52 -50.11 8.24
C THR A 15 23.78 -48.79 8.46
N PHE A 16 24.08 -48.11 9.56
CA PHE A 16 23.75 -46.69 9.69
C PHE A 16 24.55 -45.97 8.61
N LYS A 17 23.90 -45.62 7.50
CA LYS A 17 24.45 -44.65 6.56
C LYS A 17 24.57 -43.32 7.31
N SER A 18 25.80 -42.95 7.65
CA SER A 18 26.13 -41.56 7.94
C SER A 18 25.69 -40.68 6.77
N ALA A 19 25.18 -39.49 7.06
CA ALA A 19 24.70 -38.46 6.14
C ALA A 19 25.51 -38.36 4.83
N GLU A 20 25.18 -39.19 3.84
CA GLU A 20 25.57 -39.00 2.46
C GLU A 20 24.60 -37.96 1.87
N SER A 21 25.17 -36.88 1.35
CA SER A 21 24.45 -35.80 0.69
C SER A 21 23.60 -36.35 -0.46
N TYR A 22 22.33 -36.56 -0.20
CA TYR A 22 21.30 -36.77 -1.19
C TYR A 22 21.49 -35.76 -2.35
N PRO A 23 21.69 -36.19 -3.61
CA PRO A 23 21.93 -35.28 -4.73
C PRO A 23 20.88 -34.17 -4.85
N GLN A 24 19.62 -34.50 -4.53
CA GLN A 24 18.50 -33.57 -4.52
C GLN A 24 18.58 -32.47 -3.44
N CYS A 25 19.42 -32.64 -2.43
CA CYS A 25 19.70 -31.67 -1.37
C CYS A 25 20.87 -30.74 -1.70
N SER A 26 21.57 -31.00 -2.81
CA SER A 26 22.74 -30.23 -3.26
C SER A 26 22.33 -29.00 -4.07
N ASN A 27 23.16 -27.95 -4.04
CA ASN A 27 22.94 -26.69 -4.76
C ASN A 27 21.60 -25.99 -4.42
N ILE A 28 21.20 -26.01 -3.14
CA ILE A 28 20.14 -25.15 -2.59
C ILE A 28 20.83 -24.16 -1.64
N THR A 29 20.84 -22.89 -2.02
CA THR A 29 21.47 -21.83 -1.19
C THR A 29 20.65 -21.58 0.08
N ASN A 30 21.26 -21.00 1.12
CA ASN A 30 20.58 -20.70 2.38
C ASN A 30 19.29 -19.90 2.18
N VAL A 31 19.30 -18.90 1.29
CA VAL A 31 18.13 -18.05 0.98
C VAL A 31 17.04 -18.77 0.17
N GLN A 32 17.35 -19.91 -0.45
CA GLN A 32 16.39 -20.73 -1.19
C GLN A 32 15.75 -21.84 -0.34
N ARG A 33 16.19 -22.01 0.92
CA ARG A 33 15.64 -23.06 1.79
C ARG A 33 14.23 -22.68 2.21
N LEU A 34 13.29 -23.53 1.83
CA LEU A 34 11.92 -23.51 2.35
C LEU A 34 11.80 -24.54 3.47
N ASP A 35 11.27 -24.11 4.62
CA ASP A 35 11.14 -24.96 5.81
C ASP A 35 10.18 -26.13 5.56
N CYS A 36 10.68 -27.35 5.72
CA CYS A 36 9.91 -28.59 5.62
C CYS A 36 9.42 -29.11 6.98
N TYR A 37 9.87 -28.50 8.08
CA TYR A 37 9.48 -28.86 9.43
C TYR A 37 9.14 -27.60 10.26
N PRO A 38 8.06 -26.86 9.88
CA PRO A 38 7.70 -25.57 10.49
C PRO A 38 7.14 -25.67 11.93
N ASN A 39 6.92 -26.88 12.43
CA ASN A 39 6.49 -27.12 13.81
C ASN A 39 7.68 -26.99 14.76
N PHE A 40 7.41 -26.60 16.01
CA PHE A 40 8.44 -26.57 17.05
C PHE A 40 9.09 -27.97 17.24
N GLY A 41 10.41 -27.98 17.49
CA GLY A 41 11.15 -29.22 17.77
C GLY A 41 11.72 -29.96 16.55
N SER A 42 11.98 -29.24 15.45
CA SER A 42 12.65 -29.81 14.26
C SER A 42 13.97 -30.52 14.62
N ASN A 43 14.13 -31.75 14.11
CA ASN A 43 15.28 -32.61 14.34
C ASN A 43 15.58 -33.47 13.10
N GLU A 44 16.79 -34.01 13.01
CA GLU A 44 17.27 -34.77 11.85
C GLU A 44 16.37 -35.95 11.52
N GLY A 45 16.08 -36.81 12.50
CA GLY A 45 15.27 -38.02 12.28
C GLY A 45 13.86 -37.70 11.76
N GLY A 46 13.21 -36.67 12.32
CA GLY A 46 11.92 -36.20 11.84
C GLY A 46 11.97 -35.57 10.45
N CYS A 47 13.06 -34.85 10.14
CA CYS A 47 13.28 -34.27 8.82
C CYS A 47 13.44 -35.33 7.73
N ILE A 48 14.28 -36.34 7.97
CA ILE A 48 14.51 -37.42 7.01
C ILE A 48 13.23 -38.26 6.83
N LYS A 49 12.46 -38.51 7.90
CA LYS A 49 11.13 -39.16 7.80
C LYS A 49 10.14 -38.40 6.93
N ARG A 50 10.27 -37.07 6.84
CA ARG A 50 9.46 -36.21 5.96
C ARG A 50 9.91 -36.25 4.49
N GLY A 51 11.00 -36.96 4.18
CA GLY A 51 11.64 -36.97 2.86
C GLY A 51 12.38 -35.68 2.56
N CYS A 52 12.83 -34.95 3.59
CA CYS A 52 13.45 -33.63 3.45
C CYS A 52 14.95 -33.63 3.70
N CYS A 53 15.58 -32.51 3.35
CA CYS A 53 17.01 -32.30 3.49
C CYS A 53 17.33 -31.74 4.87
N TRP A 54 18.35 -32.31 5.52
CA TRP A 54 18.83 -31.85 6.82
C TRP A 54 20.22 -31.24 6.72
N VAL A 55 20.42 -30.09 7.35
CA VAL A 55 21.73 -29.48 7.57
C VAL A 55 21.91 -29.25 9.07
N PRO A 56 23.02 -29.74 9.68
CA PRO A 56 23.28 -29.57 11.10
C PRO A 56 23.27 -28.10 11.54
N LYS A 57 22.83 -27.90 12.77
CA LYS A 57 22.75 -26.59 13.41
C LYS A 57 24.13 -25.94 13.46
N SER A 58 24.33 -24.85 12.72
CA SER A 58 25.58 -24.08 12.71
C SER A 58 25.29 -22.59 12.77
N GLY A 59 25.67 -21.95 13.87
CA GLY A 59 25.75 -20.49 14.04
C GLY A 59 24.43 -19.69 14.02
N ASN A 60 23.68 -19.73 12.91
CA ASN A 60 22.49 -18.93 12.69
C ASN A 60 21.21 -19.76 12.96
N ASN A 61 20.44 -19.37 13.99
CA ASN A 61 19.20 -20.03 14.43
C ASN A 61 17.97 -19.75 13.54
N GLU A 62 18.08 -18.83 12.59
CA GLU A 62 16.94 -18.35 11.80
C GLU A 62 16.73 -19.12 10.49
N LEU A 63 17.77 -19.79 9.99
CA LEU A 63 17.70 -20.57 8.75
C LEU A 63 17.05 -21.95 8.98
N PRO A 64 16.18 -22.43 8.06
CA PRO A 64 15.67 -23.78 8.14
C PRO A 64 16.78 -24.83 8.04
N TYR A 65 16.90 -25.64 9.09
CA TYR A 65 17.78 -26.82 9.11
C TYR A 65 17.17 -28.00 8.37
N CYS A 66 15.83 -28.09 8.38
CA CYS A 66 15.06 -29.04 7.59
C CYS A 66 14.38 -28.31 6.44
N TYR A 67 14.69 -28.67 5.19
CA TYR A 67 14.16 -27.96 4.02
C TYR A 67 13.77 -28.90 2.88
N PHE A 68 12.89 -28.41 1.99
CA PHE A 68 12.43 -29.20 0.85
C PHE A 68 13.57 -29.47 -0.16
N PRO A 69 13.75 -30.73 -0.62
CA PRO A 69 14.61 -31.05 -1.76
C PRO A 69 14.00 -30.55 -3.07
N LYS A 70 14.81 -30.54 -4.15
CA LYS A 70 14.38 -30.09 -5.48
C LYS A 70 13.29 -30.95 -6.12
N ASP A 71 13.26 -32.23 -5.79
CA ASP A 71 12.35 -33.25 -6.32
C ASP A 71 11.22 -33.60 -5.35
N TYR A 72 11.01 -32.77 -4.32
CA TYR A 72 9.93 -33.00 -3.36
C TYR A 72 8.58 -33.04 -4.06
N SER A 73 7.69 -33.93 -3.63
CA SER A 73 6.41 -34.17 -4.31
C SER A 73 5.58 -32.89 -4.45
N ALA A 74 5.14 -32.62 -5.68
CA ALA A 74 4.38 -31.44 -6.06
C ALA A 74 3.10 -31.84 -6.81
N TYR A 75 2.17 -30.91 -6.93
CA TYR A 75 1.03 -31.10 -7.82
C TYR A 75 1.47 -31.07 -9.28
N ILE A 76 0.73 -31.74 -10.16
CA ILE A 76 0.85 -31.69 -11.61
C ILE A 76 -0.51 -31.35 -12.21
N VAL A 77 -0.51 -30.68 -13.37
CA VAL A 77 -1.73 -30.37 -14.12
C VAL A 77 -2.16 -31.58 -14.93
N LEU A 78 -3.35 -32.11 -14.65
CA LEU A 78 -3.98 -33.19 -15.41
C LEU A 78 -4.69 -32.67 -16.65
N SER A 79 -5.44 -31.59 -16.50
CA SER A 79 -6.21 -30.98 -17.58
C SER A 79 -6.38 -29.49 -17.35
N THR A 80 -6.65 -28.77 -18.44
CA THR A 80 -6.91 -27.33 -18.42
C THR A 80 -8.11 -27.04 -19.31
N GLU A 81 -9.04 -26.24 -18.81
CA GLU A 81 -10.20 -25.75 -19.54
C GLU A 81 -10.12 -24.22 -19.64
N LYS A 82 -10.25 -23.68 -20.85
CA LYS A 82 -10.27 -22.24 -21.07
C LYS A 82 -11.65 -21.68 -20.73
N THR A 83 -11.69 -20.62 -19.92
CA THR A 83 -12.92 -19.88 -19.61
C THR A 83 -12.95 -18.56 -20.39
N LYS A 84 -14.05 -17.81 -20.28
CA LYS A 84 -14.16 -16.47 -20.90
C LYS A 84 -13.16 -15.46 -20.32
N ARG A 85 -12.68 -15.69 -19.09
CA ARG A 85 -11.81 -14.79 -18.32
C ARG A 85 -10.59 -15.50 -17.74
N GLY A 86 -10.06 -16.52 -18.42
CA GLY A 86 -8.87 -17.25 -17.95
C GLY A 86 -9.00 -18.75 -18.16
N PHE A 87 -8.74 -19.55 -17.12
CA PHE A 87 -8.78 -21.01 -17.21
C PHE A 87 -9.00 -21.70 -15.86
N ILE A 88 -9.47 -22.94 -15.92
CA ILE A 88 -9.57 -23.86 -14.79
C ILE A 88 -8.58 -25.01 -15.05
N GLY A 89 -7.78 -25.38 -14.05
CA GLY A 89 -6.86 -26.51 -14.09
C GLY A 89 -7.27 -27.59 -13.08
N GLN A 90 -7.26 -28.85 -13.50
CA GLN A 90 -7.36 -29.99 -12.58
C GLN A 90 -5.96 -30.43 -12.17
N LEU A 91 -5.68 -30.45 -10.88
CA LEU A 91 -4.36 -30.74 -10.32
C LEU A 91 -4.39 -32.05 -9.54
N SER A 92 -3.33 -32.84 -9.67
CA SER A 92 -3.14 -34.06 -8.90
C SER A 92 -1.77 -34.09 -8.26
N LYS A 93 -1.67 -34.56 -7.02
CA LYS A 93 -0.41 -34.87 -6.34
C LYS A 93 -0.20 -36.39 -6.36
N PRO A 94 0.69 -36.92 -7.23
CA PRO A 94 0.84 -38.37 -7.42
C PRO A 94 1.29 -39.09 -6.15
N ASN A 95 2.21 -38.47 -5.41
CA ASN A 95 2.78 -39.03 -4.19
C ASN A 95 2.43 -38.12 -3.01
N PRO A 96 1.59 -38.56 -2.06
CA PRO A 96 1.40 -37.83 -0.81
C PRO A 96 2.71 -37.64 -0.07
N THR A 97 2.78 -36.53 0.66
CA THR A 97 3.89 -36.15 1.51
C THR A 97 3.64 -36.64 2.95
N TYR A 98 4.41 -36.13 3.90
CA TYR A 98 4.24 -36.43 5.32
C TYR A 98 3.03 -35.71 5.96
N TYR A 99 2.44 -34.73 5.29
CA TYR A 99 1.34 -33.96 5.87
C TYR A 99 0.08 -34.84 6.03
N PRO A 100 -0.56 -34.82 7.22
CA PRO A 100 -1.77 -35.59 7.46
C PRO A 100 -2.92 -35.05 6.60
N ASP A 101 -3.80 -35.95 6.14
CA ASP A 101 -5.01 -35.62 5.38
C ASP A 101 -4.75 -34.75 4.14
N GLU A 102 -3.62 -35.00 3.46
CA GLU A 102 -3.25 -34.29 2.24
C GLU A 102 -4.18 -34.67 1.07
N ILE A 103 -4.73 -33.65 0.42
CA ILE A 103 -5.74 -33.77 -0.61
C ILE A 103 -5.06 -33.96 -1.97
N LYS A 104 -5.17 -35.17 -2.53
CA LYS A 104 -4.51 -35.52 -3.79
C LYS A 104 -5.04 -34.75 -5.00
N SER A 105 -6.34 -34.47 -5.06
CA SER A 105 -6.99 -33.86 -6.22
C SER A 105 -7.61 -32.53 -5.85
N ILE A 106 -7.13 -31.45 -6.47
CA ILE A 106 -7.63 -30.09 -6.28
C ILE A 106 -7.85 -29.44 -7.65
N ALA A 107 -8.66 -28.40 -7.71
CA ALA A 107 -8.82 -27.57 -8.90
C ALA A 107 -8.24 -26.17 -8.64
N VAL A 108 -7.72 -25.52 -9.69
CA VAL A 108 -7.32 -24.12 -9.66
C VAL A 108 -8.13 -23.34 -10.68
N GLU A 109 -8.80 -22.27 -10.26
CA GLU A 109 -9.42 -21.28 -11.13
C GLU A 109 -8.50 -20.05 -11.19
N ILE A 110 -8.13 -19.64 -12.40
CA ILE A 110 -7.38 -18.41 -12.66
C ILE A 110 -8.28 -17.49 -13.47
N ARG A 111 -8.70 -16.39 -12.84
CA ARG A 111 -9.72 -15.47 -13.37
C ARG A 111 -9.20 -14.03 -13.44
N GLU A 112 -9.26 -13.46 -14.62
CA GLU A 112 -9.04 -12.04 -14.89
C GLU A 112 -10.29 -11.26 -14.47
N GLU A 113 -10.27 -10.62 -13.30
CA GLU A 113 -11.44 -9.89 -12.81
C GLU A 113 -11.53 -8.48 -13.38
N THR A 114 -10.40 -7.77 -13.42
CA THR A 114 -10.27 -6.44 -14.03
C THR A 114 -8.91 -6.31 -14.72
N SER A 115 -8.66 -5.20 -15.41
CA SER A 115 -7.37 -4.92 -16.04
C SER A 115 -6.20 -4.90 -15.05
N THR A 116 -6.48 -4.71 -13.75
CA THR A 116 -5.49 -4.59 -12.67
C THR A 116 -5.66 -5.62 -11.56
N ARG A 117 -6.68 -6.48 -11.60
CA ARG A 117 -6.98 -7.48 -10.57
C ARG A 117 -7.12 -8.89 -11.13
N LEU A 118 -6.22 -9.77 -10.69
CA LEU A 118 -6.23 -11.21 -10.94
C LEU A 118 -6.74 -11.96 -9.70
N ARG A 119 -7.58 -12.98 -9.89
CA ARG A 119 -7.97 -13.92 -8.83
C ARG A 119 -7.46 -15.32 -9.15
N ILE A 120 -6.80 -15.94 -8.18
CA ILE A 120 -6.42 -17.35 -8.23
C ILE A 120 -7.13 -18.04 -7.05
N ARG A 121 -7.90 -19.08 -7.33
CA ARG A 121 -8.67 -19.82 -6.33
C ARG A 121 -8.37 -21.30 -6.44
N PHE A 122 -7.99 -21.92 -5.34
CA PHE A 122 -7.88 -23.38 -5.24
C PHE A 122 -9.13 -23.94 -4.56
N THR A 123 -9.69 -25.01 -5.10
CA THR A 123 -10.86 -25.69 -4.54
C THR A 123 -10.64 -27.20 -4.52
N VAL A 124 -11.46 -27.90 -3.73
CA VAL A 124 -11.47 -29.36 -3.65
C VAL A 124 -12.79 -29.85 -4.22
N PRO A 125 -12.85 -30.32 -5.48
CA PRO A 125 -14.12 -30.69 -6.12
C PRO A 125 -14.92 -31.76 -5.36
N SER A 126 -14.24 -32.63 -4.61
CA SER A 126 -14.89 -33.65 -3.76
C SER A 126 -15.40 -33.12 -2.42
N GLN A 127 -15.09 -31.87 -2.06
CA GLN A 127 -15.50 -31.22 -0.80
C GLN A 127 -15.99 -29.78 -1.11
N PRO A 128 -17.17 -29.63 -1.73
CA PRO A 128 -17.67 -28.32 -2.15
C PRO A 128 -18.00 -27.36 -0.99
N ASP A 129 -18.25 -27.91 0.20
CA ASP A 129 -18.67 -27.15 1.38
C ASP A 129 -17.52 -26.73 2.31
N ARG A 130 -16.27 -26.78 1.82
CA ARG A 130 -15.13 -26.24 2.59
C ARG A 130 -15.39 -24.76 2.89
N TRP A 131 -15.12 -24.36 4.13
CA TRP A 131 -15.41 -23.01 4.60
C TRP A 131 -14.70 -21.95 3.75
N GLU A 132 -15.46 -20.94 3.32
CA GLU A 132 -14.95 -19.74 2.67
C GLU A 132 -15.41 -18.50 3.46
N PRO A 133 -14.56 -17.46 3.60
CA PRO A 133 -14.98 -16.21 4.21
C PRO A 133 -16.21 -15.64 3.49
N PRO A 134 -17.28 -15.23 4.21
CA PRO A 134 -18.51 -14.71 3.62
C PRO A 134 -18.32 -13.25 3.16
N ILE A 135 -17.47 -13.05 2.14
CA ILE A 135 -17.20 -11.75 1.54
C ILE A 135 -18.16 -11.57 0.35
N PRO A 136 -18.93 -10.47 0.27
CA PRO A 136 -19.80 -10.20 -0.86
C PRO A 136 -18.96 -9.91 -2.10
N LEU A 137 -18.70 -10.95 -2.87
CA LEU A 137 -18.19 -10.83 -4.23
C LEU A 137 -19.40 -10.49 -5.10
N GLY A 138 -19.33 -9.40 -5.85
CA GLY A 138 -20.39 -9.05 -6.81
C GLY A 138 -20.68 -10.19 -7.78
N ASN A 139 -21.79 -10.09 -8.51
CA ASN A 139 -22.20 -11.13 -9.46
C ASN A 139 -21.07 -11.47 -10.45
N ALA A 140 -21.00 -12.73 -10.86
CA ALA A 140 -20.04 -13.18 -11.86
C ALA A 140 -20.24 -12.41 -13.18
N ASP A 141 -19.29 -11.55 -13.51
CA ASP A 141 -19.21 -10.90 -14.82
C ASP A 141 -18.29 -11.74 -15.72
N ASP A 142 -18.81 -12.11 -16.88
CA ASP A 142 -18.19 -12.98 -17.86
C ASP A 142 -17.65 -12.22 -19.08
N THR A 143 -17.83 -10.89 -19.10
CA THR A 143 -17.38 -10.04 -20.20
C THR A 143 -15.85 -10.03 -20.30
N PRO A 144 -15.20 -10.38 -21.42
CA PRO A 144 -13.73 -10.39 -21.47
C PRO A 144 -13.09 -9.04 -21.06
N VAL A 145 -12.04 -9.11 -20.25
CA VAL A 145 -11.34 -7.92 -19.75
C VAL A 145 -10.42 -7.38 -20.83
N LYS A 146 -10.47 -6.05 -21.06
CA LYS A 146 -9.57 -5.36 -22.00
C LYS A 146 -8.38 -4.76 -21.25
N ASN A 147 -7.25 -4.62 -21.95
CA ASN A 147 -6.04 -3.94 -21.45
C ASN A 147 -5.51 -4.51 -20.13
N VAL A 148 -5.49 -5.83 -20.00
CA VAL A 148 -4.97 -6.52 -18.81
C VAL A 148 -3.48 -6.17 -18.61
N GLN A 149 -3.14 -5.70 -17.41
CA GLN A 149 -1.80 -5.22 -17.04
C GLN A 149 -0.89 -6.30 -16.45
N TYR A 150 -1.35 -7.56 -16.47
CA TYR A 150 -0.62 -8.73 -15.98
C TYR A 150 -0.74 -9.89 -16.97
N LYS A 151 0.18 -10.84 -16.89
CA LYS A 151 0.13 -12.15 -17.57
C LYS A 151 0.31 -13.26 -16.53
N VAL A 152 -0.24 -14.42 -16.83
CA VAL A 152 -0.10 -15.62 -15.99
C VAL A 152 0.49 -16.75 -16.81
N ASP A 153 1.71 -17.15 -16.48
CA ASP A 153 2.34 -18.35 -17.04
C ASP A 153 2.18 -19.50 -16.04
N MET A 154 1.77 -20.66 -16.54
CA MET A 154 1.56 -21.86 -15.72
C MET A 154 2.54 -22.95 -16.12
N GLU A 155 3.41 -23.35 -15.19
CA GLU A 155 4.19 -24.58 -15.31
C GLU A 155 3.29 -25.75 -14.95
N LYS A 156 3.29 -26.81 -15.78
CA LYS A 156 2.34 -27.92 -15.64
C LYS A 156 2.86 -29.05 -14.76
N SER A 157 4.17 -29.25 -14.70
CA SER A 157 4.78 -30.37 -13.99
C SER A 157 6.24 -30.04 -13.63
N PRO A 158 6.52 -29.67 -12.37
CA PRO A 158 5.56 -29.49 -11.28
C PRO A 158 4.67 -28.25 -11.49
N PHE A 159 3.49 -28.22 -10.88
CA PHE A 159 2.55 -27.11 -10.99
C PHE A 159 3.07 -25.87 -10.27
N GLY A 160 3.19 -24.75 -10.99
CA GLY A 160 3.54 -23.46 -10.43
C GLY A 160 3.07 -22.32 -11.34
N LEU A 161 3.00 -21.12 -10.79
CA LEU A 161 2.51 -19.93 -11.49
C LEU A 161 3.54 -18.82 -11.47
N LYS A 162 3.69 -18.14 -12.60
CA LYS A 162 4.37 -16.84 -12.70
C LYS A 162 3.36 -15.76 -13.06
N ILE A 163 3.31 -14.72 -12.24
CA ILE A 163 2.48 -13.54 -12.47
C ILE A 163 3.43 -12.44 -12.90
N ILE A 164 3.23 -11.93 -14.11
CA ILE A 164 4.18 -11.07 -14.81
C ILE A 164 3.51 -9.74 -15.13
N ARG A 165 4.19 -8.62 -14.89
CA ARG A 165 3.71 -7.30 -15.31
C ARG A 165 3.67 -7.23 -16.83
N ASN A 166 2.53 -6.85 -17.40
CA ASN A 166 2.34 -6.76 -18.85
C ASN A 166 2.90 -5.44 -19.41
N THR A 167 4.21 -5.23 -19.25
CA THR A 167 4.99 -4.10 -19.79
C THR A 167 6.05 -4.61 -20.77
N LYS A 168 6.94 -3.76 -21.28
CA LYS A 168 8.00 -4.22 -22.20
C LYS A 168 9.07 -5.05 -21.47
N GLU A 169 9.29 -4.71 -20.21
CA GLU A 169 10.30 -5.28 -19.31
C GLU A 169 9.89 -6.67 -18.80
N GLN A 170 8.57 -6.94 -18.72
CA GLN A 170 8.00 -8.22 -18.29
C GLN A 170 8.49 -8.65 -16.90
N ASP A 171 8.48 -7.73 -15.93
CA ASP A 171 8.91 -8.01 -14.56
C ASP A 171 8.03 -9.10 -13.91
N VAL A 172 8.68 -10.11 -13.32
CA VAL A 172 7.98 -11.17 -12.58
C VAL A 172 7.62 -10.64 -11.19
N LEU A 173 6.31 -10.56 -10.90
CA LEU A 173 5.76 -10.07 -9.64
C LEU A 173 5.72 -11.18 -8.59
N LEU A 174 5.25 -12.36 -8.98
CA LEU A 174 5.15 -13.56 -8.14
C LEU A 174 5.58 -14.78 -8.94
N ASP A 175 6.38 -15.66 -8.33
CA ASP A 175 6.84 -16.90 -8.94
C ASP A 175 6.77 -18.06 -7.94
N SER A 176 5.90 -19.05 -8.18
CA SER A 176 5.82 -20.30 -7.42
C SER A 176 6.33 -21.53 -8.19
N THR A 177 7.10 -21.32 -9.26
CA THR A 177 7.59 -22.39 -10.16
C THR A 177 8.88 -23.06 -9.68
N GLY A 178 9.31 -24.12 -10.40
CA GLY A 178 10.52 -24.87 -10.08
C GLY A 178 10.49 -25.47 -8.66
N GLN A 179 11.55 -25.23 -7.87
CA GLN A 179 11.64 -25.74 -6.49
C GLN A 179 10.51 -25.24 -5.58
N LEU A 180 9.93 -24.07 -5.86
CA LEU A 180 8.84 -23.52 -5.05
C LEU A 180 7.51 -24.26 -5.27
N ALA A 181 7.37 -25.00 -6.37
CA ALA A 181 6.14 -25.73 -6.68
C ALA A 181 5.81 -26.79 -5.61
N SER A 182 6.83 -27.39 -5.01
CA SER A 182 6.67 -28.36 -3.92
C SER A 182 6.14 -27.75 -2.62
N SER A 183 6.16 -26.42 -2.48
CA SER A 183 5.59 -25.71 -1.33
C SER A 183 4.07 -25.74 -1.30
N LEU A 184 3.41 -26.04 -2.42
CA LEU A 184 1.96 -26.15 -2.50
C LEU A 184 1.51 -27.41 -1.75
N ILE A 185 1.08 -27.22 -0.50
CA ILE A 185 0.50 -28.25 0.35
C ILE A 185 -0.97 -27.92 0.56
N PHE A 186 -1.84 -28.88 0.29
CA PHE A 186 -3.28 -28.74 0.47
C PHE A 186 -3.77 -29.90 1.32
N SER A 187 -3.96 -29.66 2.62
CA SER A 187 -4.50 -30.62 3.59
C SER A 187 -5.73 -30.03 4.27
N ASP A 188 -6.49 -30.84 4.99
CA ASP A 188 -7.74 -30.38 5.60
C ASP A 188 -7.56 -29.17 6.55
N GLN A 189 -6.50 -29.18 7.36
CA GLN A 189 -6.20 -28.11 8.33
C GLN A 189 -4.84 -27.43 8.10
N PHE A 190 -4.21 -27.66 6.94
CA PHE A 190 -2.93 -27.04 6.58
C PHE A 190 -2.87 -26.72 5.10
N LEU A 191 -2.79 -25.43 4.80
CA LEU A 191 -2.61 -24.90 3.46
C LEU A 191 -1.29 -24.15 3.41
N GLN A 192 -0.49 -24.42 2.39
CA GLN A 192 0.78 -23.72 2.17
C GLN A 192 0.97 -23.46 0.69
N ILE A 193 1.50 -22.29 0.37
CA ILE A 193 2.04 -21.94 -0.93
C ILE A 193 3.14 -20.91 -0.71
N SER A 194 4.21 -20.96 -1.50
CA SER A 194 5.30 -20.02 -1.44
C SER A 194 5.52 -19.37 -2.79
N PHE A 195 5.90 -18.10 -2.76
CA PHE A 195 6.23 -17.32 -3.95
C PHE A 195 7.55 -16.61 -3.74
N ARG A 196 8.37 -16.53 -4.78
CA ARG A 196 9.41 -15.52 -4.88
C ARG A 196 8.77 -14.22 -5.33
N VAL A 197 9.13 -13.13 -4.67
CA VAL A 197 8.76 -11.76 -5.02
C VAL A 197 9.98 -11.01 -5.52
N ASN A 198 9.78 -10.12 -6.49
CA ASN A 198 10.82 -9.19 -6.94
C ASN A 198 10.71 -7.87 -6.15
N ALA A 199 10.97 -7.94 -4.85
CA ALA A 199 10.86 -6.80 -3.92
C ALA A 199 11.95 -6.86 -2.84
N HIS A 200 12.42 -5.70 -2.39
CA HIS A 200 13.39 -5.58 -1.30
C HIS A 200 12.73 -5.32 0.06
N VAL A 201 11.55 -4.70 0.05
CA VAL A 201 10.77 -4.35 1.24
C VAL A 201 9.28 -4.65 1.02
N SER A 202 8.54 -4.81 2.11
CA SER A 202 7.09 -4.99 2.12
C SER A 202 6.39 -4.11 3.16
N PHE A 203 5.08 -4.01 3.01
CA PHE A 203 4.19 -3.25 3.88
C PHE A 203 3.02 -4.14 4.32
N GLY A 204 2.71 -4.11 5.62
CA GLY A 204 1.83 -5.10 6.23
C GLY A 204 2.47 -6.51 6.29
N PRO A 205 1.70 -7.57 6.55
CA PRO A 205 0.31 -7.53 7.03
C PRO A 205 0.23 -6.96 8.46
N GLY A 206 -0.99 -6.72 8.92
CA GLY A 206 -1.31 -6.28 10.28
C GLY A 206 -2.48 -7.09 10.85
N GLU A 207 -2.81 -6.91 12.13
CA GLU A 207 -2.26 -5.93 13.07
C GLU A 207 -1.14 -6.51 13.94
N ILE A 208 0.03 -5.88 13.89
CA ILE A 208 1.23 -6.25 14.67
C ILE A 208 2.08 -5.00 14.92
N GLU A 209 2.74 -4.93 16.08
CA GLU A 209 3.83 -3.99 16.32
C GLU A 209 5.06 -4.45 15.52
N GLN A 210 5.51 -3.62 14.56
CA GLN A 210 6.62 -3.97 13.68
C GLN A 210 7.38 -2.74 13.20
N LYS A 211 8.60 -2.97 12.70
CA LYS A 211 9.40 -1.94 12.05
C LYS A 211 8.84 -1.63 10.66
N TYR A 212 8.90 -0.36 10.26
CA TYR A 212 8.53 0.07 8.91
C TYR A 212 9.79 0.49 8.14
N PRO A 213 9.99 0.03 6.89
CA PRO A 213 9.26 -1.04 6.20
C PRO A 213 9.71 -2.44 6.67
N ASN A 214 8.96 -3.48 6.29
CA ASN A 214 9.36 -4.87 6.53
C ASN A 214 10.42 -5.30 5.53
N ALA A 215 11.59 -5.71 6.02
CA ALA A 215 12.67 -6.19 5.16
C ALA A 215 12.45 -7.64 4.72
N PHE A 216 12.77 -7.96 3.46
CA PHE A 216 12.71 -9.33 2.92
C PHE A 216 13.99 -10.15 3.13
N ASP A 217 15.01 -9.59 3.78
CA ASP A 217 16.29 -10.25 4.07
C ASP A 217 16.33 -10.91 5.46
N THR A 218 15.25 -10.78 6.25
CA THR A 218 15.10 -11.39 7.58
C THR A 218 14.08 -12.53 7.57
N TRP A 219 14.36 -13.61 8.30
CA TRP A 219 13.44 -14.74 8.46
C TRP A 219 12.38 -14.44 9.52
N THR A 220 11.31 -13.76 9.11
CA THR A 220 10.23 -13.34 10.01
C THR A 220 9.03 -14.26 9.90
N ARG A 221 8.47 -14.65 11.04
CA ARG A 221 7.18 -15.36 11.12
C ARG A 221 6.12 -14.40 11.67
N ILE A 222 5.07 -14.17 10.87
CA ILE A 222 3.92 -13.34 11.26
C ILE A 222 2.71 -14.26 11.44
N ALA A 223 2.00 -14.12 12.56
CA ALA A 223 0.76 -14.83 12.83
C ALA A 223 -0.43 -13.86 12.71
N LEU A 224 -1.44 -14.23 11.92
CA LEU A 224 -2.68 -13.48 11.77
C LEU A 224 -3.79 -14.24 12.49
N TRP A 225 -4.07 -13.83 13.73
CA TRP A 225 -5.13 -14.40 14.56
C TRP A 225 -5.71 -13.27 15.41
N GLY A 226 -7.01 -13.05 15.31
CA GLY A 226 -7.70 -12.05 16.13
C GLY A 226 -7.45 -12.33 17.61
N HIS A 227 -6.74 -11.42 18.26
CA HIS A 227 -6.37 -11.49 19.67
C HIS A 227 -6.67 -10.15 20.31
N ASP A 228 -7.03 -10.15 21.59
CA ASP A 228 -7.41 -8.93 22.29
C ASP A 228 -6.19 -8.01 22.48
N GLY A 229 -6.21 -6.88 21.77
CA GLY A 229 -5.20 -5.82 21.73
C GLY A 229 -5.73 -4.72 20.82
N ASN A 230 -5.61 -3.45 21.20
CA ASN A 230 -6.39 -2.32 20.65
C ASN A 230 -6.17 -2.02 19.14
N PRO A 231 -7.16 -2.27 18.27
CA PRO A 231 -7.17 -1.81 16.88
C PRO A 231 -8.11 -0.63 16.66
N GLN A 232 -7.72 0.32 15.81
CA GLN A 232 -8.65 1.32 15.27
C GLN A 232 -8.65 1.39 13.74
N SER A 233 -9.85 1.62 13.21
CA SER A 233 -10.27 1.48 11.82
C SER A 233 -10.12 2.75 10.99
N SER A 234 -10.09 2.62 9.66
CA SER A 234 -10.55 3.67 8.75
C SER A 234 -11.14 3.10 7.45
N TYR A 235 -12.18 3.73 6.92
CA TYR A 235 -12.87 3.38 5.67
C TYR A 235 -13.06 4.60 4.75
N LEU A 236 -13.32 4.25 3.48
CA LEU A 236 -13.79 5.02 2.32
C LEU A 236 -12.73 5.61 1.37
N ASN A 237 -12.76 5.01 0.16
CA ASN A 237 -11.85 5.10 -0.98
C ASN A 237 -10.44 4.62 -0.65
N GLY A 238 -9.93 3.62 -1.39
CA GLY A 238 -8.63 2.98 -1.15
C GLY A 238 -7.40 3.90 -1.30
N THR A 239 -7.56 5.21 -1.20
CA THR A 239 -6.51 6.20 -0.99
C THR A 239 -6.26 6.38 0.51
N THR A 240 -4.99 6.54 0.89
CA THR A 240 -4.61 6.72 2.28
C THR A 240 -4.79 8.17 2.74
N VAL A 241 -5.28 8.37 3.97
CA VAL A 241 -5.41 9.68 4.65
C VAL A 241 -4.06 10.10 5.22
N ALA A 242 -3.58 9.38 6.24
CA ALA A 242 -2.18 9.39 6.64
C ALA A 242 -1.43 8.42 5.72
N ARG A 243 -0.39 8.91 5.05
CA ARG A 243 0.32 8.22 3.97
C ARG A 243 1.81 8.22 4.25
N ALA A 244 2.45 7.07 4.12
CA ALA A 244 3.91 7.00 4.13
C ALA A 244 4.49 7.75 2.94
N LEU A 245 5.65 8.38 3.11
CA LEU A 245 6.29 9.14 2.02
C LEU A 245 6.51 8.26 0.78
N ALA A 246 6.84 6.98 0.97
CA ALA A 246 7.02 6.00 -0.11
C ALA A 246 5.80 5.81 -1.02
N PHE A 247 4.58 6.07 -0.52
CA PHE A 247 3.36 5.91 -1.32
C PHE A 247 3.08 7.17 -2.15
N GLU A 248 3.55 8.33 -1.70
CA GLU A 248 3.45 9.58 -2.46
C GLU A 248 4.64 9.77 -3.43
N PHE A 249 5.82 9.28 -3.04
CA PHE A 249 7.07 9.43 -3.78
C PHE A 249 7.74 8.06 -4.03
N PRO A 250 7.07 7.11 -4.72
CA PRO A 250 7.55 5.74 -4.86
C PRO A 250 8.88 5.62 -5.62
N GLU A 251 9.18 6.58 -6.50
CA GLU A 251 10.42 6.62 -7.28
C GLU A 251 11.63 7.12 -6.46
N ASP A 252 11.38 7.76 -5.31
CA ASP A 252 12.43 8.20 -4.40
C ASP A 252 12.70 7.13 -3.35
N LEU A 253 13.68 6.26 -3.62
CA LEU A 253 14.02 5.13 -2.74
C LEU A 253 14.42 5.53 -1.32
N ALA A 254 14.83 6.78 -1.07
CA ALA A 254 15.11 7.23 0.29
C ALA A 254 13.84 7.24 1.16
N THR A 255 12.68 7.54 0.55
CA THR A 255 11.39 7.61 1.24
C THR A 255 10.88 6.25 1.71
N HIS A 256 11.36 5.15 1.12
CA HIS A 256 10.96 3.79 1.49
C HIS A 256 11.40 3.41 2.89
N LYS A 257 12.40 4.10 3.44
CA LYS A 257 12.94 3.87 4.79
C LYS A 257 12.46 4.87 5.82
N VAL A 258 11.64 5.84 5.43
CA VAL A 258 11.14 6.88 6.35
C VAL A 258 9.94 6.33 7.11
N ASP A 259 10.10 6.16 8.42
CA ASP A 259 9.07 5.67 9.35
C ASP A 259 8.68 6.71 10.42
N SER A 260 9.43 7.81 10.53
CA SER A 260 9.23 8.88 11.50
C SER A 260 8.49 10.11 10.97
N GLN A 261 8.07 10.09 9.70
CA GLN A 261 7.31 11.16 9.04
C GLN A 261 6.13 10.59 8.27
N PHE A 262 5.12 11.41 8.05
CA PHE A 262 3.98 11.03 7.21
C PHE A 262 3.44 12.23 6.43
N MET A 263 2.76 11.92 5.34
CA MET A 263 1.96 12.87 4.58
C MET A 263 0.50 12.80 5.03
N LEU A 264 -0.18 13.94 5.14
CA LEU A 264 -1.65 14.00 5.08
C LEU A 264 -2.05 14.31 3.64
N GLY A 265 -2.69 13.33 2.99
CA GLY A 265 -2.90 13.34 1.55
C GLY A 265 -1.57 13.45 0.78
N SER A 266 -1.54 14.27 -0.26
CA SER A 266 -0.35 14.52 -1.10
C SER A 266 0.34 15.86 -0.79
N CYS A 267 -0.20 16.65 0.14
CA CYS A 267 0.12 18.06 0.28
C CYS A 267 0.82 18.44 1.58
N ILE A 268 0.56 17.77 2.70
CA ILE A 268 1.04 18.20 4.01
C ILE A 268 2.03 17.16 4.54
N LEU A 269 3.30 17.54 4.69
CA LEU A 269 4.34 16.73 5.31
C LEU A 269 4.43 17.07 6.80
N VAL A 270 4.28 16.07 7.66
CA VAL A 270 4.40 16.21 9.13
C VAL A 270 5.70 15.55 9.58
N THR A 271 6.53 16.29 10.31
CA THR A 271 7.83 15.84 10.82
C THR A 271 7.86 15.97 12.35
N PRO A 272 7.29 15.00 13.08
CA PRO A 272 7.21 15.06 14.55
C PRO A 272 8.56 14.82 15.23
N VAL A 273 8.76 15.46 16.38
CA VAL A 273 9.82 15.09 17.33
C VAL A 273 9.36 13.83 18.07
N LEU A 274 10.17 12.76 18.02
CA LEU A 274 9.83 11.46 18.64
C LEU A 274 10.74 11.11 19.83
N ASP A 275 11.81 11.87 20.05
CA ASP A 275 12.74 11.66 21.16
C ASP A 275 12.52 12.68 22.28
N GLU A 276 12.61 12.22 23.53
CA GLU A 276 12.46 13.07 24.71
C GLU A 276 13.52 14.19 24.77
N GLY A 277 13.09 15.40 25.17
CA GLY A 277 13.99 16.53 25.45
C GLY A 277 14.57 17.24 24.23
N ARG A 278 14.18 16.86 23.00
CA ARG A 278 14.64 17.52 21.78
C ARG A 278 13.86 18.81 21.50
N THR A 279 14.54 19.78 20.89
CA THR A 279 13.97 21.06 20.43
C THR A 279 14.12 21.27 18.92
N PHE A 280 14.51 20.21 18.20
CA PHE A 280 14.69 20.17 16.76
C PHE A 280 14.50 18.73 16.29
N VAL A 281 14.22 18.55 15.01
CA VAL A 281 14.09 17.24 14.37
C VAL A 281 14.71 17.27 12.98
N GLU A 282 15.35 16.18 12.60
CA GLU A 282 15.81 15.95 11.23
C GLU A 282 14.74 15.16 10.48
N GLY A 283 14.30 15.68 9.33
CA GLY A 283 13.32 15.02 8.48
C GLY A 283 13.76 14.99 7.03
N TYR A 284 13.42 13.93 6.32
CA TYR A 284 13.58 13.85 4.87
C TYR A 284 12.51 14.71 4.19
N VAL A 285 12.94 15.59 3.29
CA VAL A 285 12.03 16.40 2.47
C VAL A 285 12.18 15.98 1.02
N PRO A 286 11.14 15.37 0.40
CA PRO A 286 11.18 14.98 -1.00
C PRO A 286 11.48 16.15 -1.94
N SER A 287 12.02 15.85 -3.12
CA SER A 287 12.39 16.88 -4.09
C SER A 287 11.18 17.73 -4.51
N GLY A 288 11.32 19.05 -4.48
CA GLY A 288 10.26 20.00 -4.81
C GLY A 288 10.31 21.28 -3.99
N GLU A 289 9.37 22.18 -4.27
CA GLU A 289 9.15 23.38 -3.47
C GLU A 289 8.14 23.12 -2.34
N TRP A 290 8.43 23.68 -1.17
CA TRP A 290 7.68 23.49 0.06
C TRP A 290 7.56 24.82 0.82
N ILE A 291 6.48 24.97 1.59
CA ILE A 291 6.30 26.05 2.56
C ILE A 291 6.41 25.46 3.97
N GLU A 292 7.39 25.89 4.74
CA GLU A 292 7.47 25.59 6.17
C GLU A 292 6.44 26.46 6.92
N LEU A 293 5.40 25.86 7.48
CA LEU A 293 4.26 26.61 8.04
C LEU A 293 4.62 27.45 9.26
N SER A 294 5.45 26.91 10.16
CA SER A 294 5.91 27.61 11.37
C SER A 294 6.72 28.86 11.03
N ALA A 295 7.56 28.78 10.00
CA ALA A 295 8.40 29.89 9.55
C ALA A 295 7.71 30.80 8.52
N GLY A 296 6.64 30.33 7.87
CA GLY A 296 5.99 31.02 6.75
C GLY A 296 6.90 31.14 5.50
N LYS A 297 7.92 30.28 5.37
CA LYS A 297 8.97 30.44 4.34
C LYS A 297 8.89 29.35 3.28
N ARG A 298 9.02 29.77 2.02
CA ARG A 298 9.24 28.89 0.87
C ARG A 298 10.68 28.40 0.84
N TYR A 299 10.87 27.12 0.55
CA TYR A 299 12.19 26.52 0.32
C TYR A 299 12.12 25.40 -0.72
N PHE A 300 13.24 25.15 -1.39
CA PHE A 300 13.38 24.06 -2.33
C PHE A 300 14.20 22.92 -1.70
N SER A 301 13.69 21.69 -1.79
CA SER A 301 14.43 20.48 -1.44
C SER A 301 14.85 19.73 -2.70
N ARG A 302 16.03 19.11 -2.64
CA ARG A 302 16.54 18.20 -3.68
C ARG A 302 16.25 16.72 -3.38
N GLY A 303 15.41 16.42 -2.39
CA GLY A 303 15.29 15.06 -1.84
C GLY A 303 16.39 14.82 -0.82
N THR A 304 16.37 15.58 0.28
CA THR A 304 17.44 15.58 1.28
C THR A 304 16.89 15.68 2.69
N TRP A 305 17.68 15.19 3.65
CA TRP A 305 17.44 15.43 5.06
C TRP A 305 17.67 16.90 5.42
N LYS A 306 16.78 17.45 6.23
CA LYS A 306 16.79 18.85 6.69
C LYS A 306 16.46 18.90 8.17
N TYR A 307 17.15 19.78 8.89
CA TYR A 307 16.83 20.12 10.27
C TYR A 307 15.72 21.17 10.33
N PHE A 308 14.77 20.94 11.22
CA PHE A 308 13.69 21.84 11.57
C PHE A 308 13.75 22.19 13.05
N ASP A 309 13.56 23.48 13.37
CA ASP A 309 13.35 23.91 14.74
C ASP A 309 11.98 23.40 15.22
N ALA A 310 11.97 22.75 16.38
CA ALA A 310 10.79 22.12 16.95
C ALA A 310 10.78 22.31 18.48
N PRO A 311 10.69 23.55 18.98
CA PRO A 311 10.45 23.79 20.40
C PRO A 311 9.15 23.10 20.85
N LEU A 312 8.96 22.93 22.15
CA LEU A 312 7.88 22.12 22.74
C LEU A 312 6.46 22.42 22.19
N ASN A 313 6.21 23.65 21.76
CA ASN A 313 4.92 24.11 21.24
C ASN A 313 4.80 24.07 19.70
N VAL A 314 5.75 23.47 18.98
CA VAL A 314 5.81 23.46 17.52
C VAL A 314 6.06 22.04 17.02
N ILE A 315 5.17 21.58 16.14
CA ILE A 315 5.42 20.41 15.29
C ILE A 315 5.75 20.95 13.89
N PRO A 316 6.94 20.64 13.33
CA PRO A 316 7.27 21.03 11.97
C PRO A 316 6.27 20.44 10.95
N ILE A 317 5.68 21.33 10.17
CA ILE A 317 4.75 21.00 9.09
C ILE A 317 5.18 21.77 7.84
N SER A 318 5.34 21.04 6.74
CA SER A 318 5.63 21.62 5.43
C SER A 318 4.50 21.33 4.45
N ILE A 319 4.01 22.36 3.75
CA ILE A 319 3.02 22.18 2.69
C ILE A 319 3.72 22.19 1.33
N ARG A 320 3.44 21.19 0.51
CA ARG A 320 3.96 21.08 -0.86
C ARG A 320 3.41 22.22 -1.73
N CYS A 321 4.29 22.89 -2.46
CA CYS A 321 3.86 23.91 -3.42
C CYS A 321 3.04 23.28 -4.57
N GLY A 322 2.03 24.01 -5.04
CA GLY A 322 1.05 23.50 -6.00
C GLY A 322 -0.21 22.93 -5.36
N CYS A 323 -0.34 23.00 -4.03
CA CYS A 323 -1.52 22.57 -3.31
C CYS A 323 -2.46 23.74 -2.96
N ILE A 324 -3.76 23.50 -3.04
CA ILE A 324 -4.80 24.38 -2.52
C ILE A 324 -5.45 23.68 -1.33
N VAL A 325 -5.28 24.25 -0.15
CA VAL A 325 -5.73 23.64 1.11
C VAL A 325 -6.92 24.43 1.66
N PRO A 326 -8.14 23.86 1.68
CA PRO A 326 -9.26 24.43 2.40
C PRO A 326 -9.05 24.22 3.91
N ILE A 327 -9.22 25.27 4.69
CA ILE A 327 -9.07 25.24 6.16
C ILE A 327 -10.29 25.87 6.82
N GLN A 328 -10.61 25.48 8.04
CA GLN A 328 -11.57 26.18 8.88
C GLN A 328 -10.87 26.80 10.08
N VAL A 329 -11.47 27.86 10.62
CA VAL A 329 -10.95 28.48 11.85
C VAL A 329 -11.14 27.49 13.00
N SER A 330 -10.11 27.34 13.82
CA SER A 330 -10.17 26.51 15.03
C SER A 330 -11.36 26.93 15.91
N ALA A 331 -12.01 25.93 16.50
CA ALA A 331 -13.09 26.11 17.47
C ALA A 331 -13.05 24.94 18.47
N GLU A 332 -13.83 25.11 19.53
CA GLU A 332 -13.93 24.17 20.65
C GLU A 332 -14.57 22.84 20.24
N THR A 333 -15.48 22.87 19.25
CA THR A 333 -16.12 21.68 18.68
C THR A 333 -16.22 21.79 17.16
N THR A 334 -16.38 20.65 16.49
CA THR A 334 -16.64 20.58 15.04
C THR A 334 -17.93 21.33 14.68
N ASP A 335 -18.99 21.20 15.47
CA ASP A 335 -20.26 21.90 15.24
C ASP A 335 -20.12 23.42 15.18
N ILE A 336 -19.22 23.98 16.00
CA ILE A 336 -18.91 25.40 16.00
C ILE A 336 -17.98 25.75 14.83
N ALA A 337 -16.93 24.94 14.61
CA ALA A 337 -15.96 25.16 13.53
C ALA A 337 -16.62 25.18 12.15
N ARG A 338 -17.52 24.24 11.89
CA ARG A 338 -18.23 24.10 10.61
C ARG A 338 -19.01 25.36 10.23
N LYS A 339 -19.57 26.06 11.21
CA LYS A 339 -20.33 27.30 11.02
C LYS A 339 -19.46 28.53 10.79
N LYS A 340 -18.14 28.43 10.95
CA LYS A 340 -17.19 29.54 10.73
C LYS A 340 -16.82 29.74 9.26
N GLY A 341 -17.20 28.82 8.36
CA GLY A 341 -16.83 28.90 6.95
C GLY A 341 -15.35 28.55 6.70
N PHE A 342 -14.91 28.74 5.46
CA PHE A 342 -13.60 28.30 4.97
C PHE A 342 -12.62 29.43 4.69
N GLY A 343 -11.36 29.19 5.04
CA GLY A 343 -10.20 29.80 4.42
C GLY A 343 -9.68 28.95 3.26
N LEU A 344 -9.19 29.59 2.20
CA LEU A 344 -8.48 28.92 1.12
C LEU A 344 -7.02 29.36 1.12
N PHE A 345 -6.12 28.40 1.32
CA PHE A 345 -4.68 28.59 1.20
C PHE A 345 -4.24 28.10 -0.17
N VAL A 346 -3.99 29.04 -1.08
CA VAL A 346 -3.66 28.78 -2.48
C VAL A 346 -2.14 28.89 -2.64
N ILE A 347 -1.43 27.77 -2.61
CA ILE A 347 0.03 27.75 -2.65
C ILE A 347 0.48 27.43 -4.07
N LEU A 348 1.02 28.43 -4.75
CA LEU A 348 1.43 28.30 -6.16
C LEU A 348 2.61 27.35 -6.31
N SER A 349 2.61 26.52 -7.36
CA SER A 349 3.66 25.53 -7.65
C SER A 349 5.04 26.14 -7.88
N SER A 350 5.10 27.42 -8.25
CA SER A 350 6.31 28.24 -8.30
C SER A 350 5.96 29.70 -8.04
N THR A 351 6.96 30.55 -7.83
CA THR A 351 6.78 31.98 -7.59
C THR A 351 6.34 32.73 -8.86
N ASP A 352 5.37 33.64 -8.72
CA ASP A 352 4.91 34.54 -9.78
C ASP A 352 5.65 35.89 -9.73
N ASP A 353 6.51 36.11 -10.72
CA ASP A 353 7.31 37.33 -10.90
C ASP A 353 6.64 38.40 -11.76
N GLY A 354 5.43 38.13 -12.26
CA GLY A 354 4.71 39.00 -13.17
C GLY A 354 5.03 38.79 -14.65
N SER A 355 6.08 38.02 -15.00
CA SER A 355 6.41 37.69 -16.39
C SER A 355 5.36 36.78 -17.05
N SER A 356 5.18 36.87 -18.36
CA SER A 356 4.25 35.97 -19.08
C SER A 356 4.64 34.50 -18.94
N ALA A 357 5.94 34.20 -18.87
CA ALA A 357 6.46 32.85 -18.67
C ALA A 357 6.06 32.27 -17.30
N ALA A 358 6.11 33.06 -16.23
CA ALA A 358 5.61 32.64 -14.91
C ALA A 358 4.11 32.35 -14.94
N GLY A 359 3.31 33.21 -15.57
CA GLY A 359 1.86 33.02 -15.67
C GLY A 359 1.45 31.69 -16.32
N GLN A 360 2.20 31.22 -17.32
CA GLN A 360 1.91 29.98 -18.07
C GLN A 360 2.31 28.69 -17.33
N ARG A 361 3.33 28.75 -16.45
CA ARG A 361 3.88 27.56 -15.77
C ARG A 361 3.27 27.32 -14.38
N ILE A 362 2.69 28.35 -13.78
CA ILE A 362 2.16 28.27 -12.41
C ILE A 362 0.86 27.48 -12.39
N THR A 363 0.81 26.52 -11.48
CA THR A 363 -0.32 25.66 -11.23
C THR A 363 -0.55 25.51 -9.74
N ALA A 364 -1.76 25.17 -9.37
CA ALA A 364 -2.08 24.64 -8.05
C ALA A 364 -3.41 23.90 -8.14
N SER A 365 -3.61 22.87 -7.34
CA SER A 365 -4.89 22.17 -7.29
C SER A 365 -5.22 21.69 -5.89
N GLY A 366 -6.51 21.46 -5.67
CA GLY A 366 -7.03 20.89 -4.44
C GLY A 366 -8.50 20.54 -4.60
N GLU A 367 -9.05 19.90 -3.59
CA GLU A 367 -10.47 19.58 -3.54
C GLU A 367 -11.00 19.62 -2.11
N LEU A 368 -12.32 19.78 -2.01
CA LEU A 368 -13.08 19.70 -0.77
C LEU A 368 -14.31 18.83 -1.02
N PHE A 369 -14.53 17.87 -0.15
CA PHE A 369 -15.82 17.20 -0.01
C PHE A 369 -16.50 17.76 1.23
N TRP A 370 -17.74 18.20 1.09
CA TRP A 370 -18.51 18.73 2.21
C TRP A 370 -19.93 18.17 2.21
N ASP A 371 -20.29 17.46 3.27
CA ASP A 371 -21.63 16.96 3.56
C ASP A 371 -22.17 17.60 4.84
N ASN A 372 -23.22 17.03 5.43
CA ASN A 372 -23.74 17.48 6.73
C ASN A 372 -23.05 16.82 7.94
N GLY A 373 -22.11 15.89 7.73
CA GLY A 373 -21.36 15.19 8.76
C GLY A 373 -21.99 13.93 9.35
N ASP A 374 -23.30 13.70 9.16
CA ASP A 374 -24.05 12.66 9.88
C ASP A 374 -24.90 11.73 8.99
N ASP A 375 -25.16 12.10 7.73
CA ASP A 375 -26.05 11.34 6.85
C ASP A 375 -25.41 10.06 6.28
N ALA A 376 -26.08 8.92 6.46
CA ALA A 376 -25.67 7.64 5.86
C ALA A 376 -25.68 7.63 4.32
N ASN A 377 -26.47 8.52 3.69
CA ASN A 377 -26.68 8.55 2.24
C ASN A 377 -25.67 9.42 1.47
N LEU A 378 -24.61 9.95 2.11
CA LEU A 378 -23.53 10.73 1.48
C LEU A 378 -24.04 11.81 0.51
N ASN A 379 -24.93 12.69 0.98
CA ASN A 379 -25.28 13.91 0.26
C ASN A 379 -24.17 14.94 0.47
N TYR A 380 -23.41 15.25 -0.58
CA TYR A 380 -22.22 16.10 -0.48
C TYR A 380 -22.12 17.10 -1.63
N VAL A 381 -21.30 18.13 -1.41
CA VAL A 381 -20.79 19.01 -2.45
C VAL A 381 -19.31 18.72 -2.65
N HIS A 382 -18.92 18.39 -3.88
CA HIS A 382 -17.53 18.28 -4.29
C HIS A 382 -17.08 19.60 -4.91
N VAL A 383 -16.09 20.23 -4.29
CA VAL A 383 -15.53 21.49 -4.76
C VAL A 383 -14.12 21.23 -5.27
N LYS A 384 -13.86 21.60 -6.51
CA LYS A 384 -12.54 21.52 -7.14
C LYS A 384 -11.92 22.91 -7.25
N PHE A 385 -10.64 23.00 -6.91
CA PHE A 385 -9.84 24.20 -7.02
C PHE A 385 -8.74 23.97 -8.05
N GLU A 386 -8.59 24.86 -9.02
CA GLU A 386 -7.53 24.78 -10.02
C GLU A 386 -6.97 26.18 -10.32
N VAL A 387 -5.65 26.32 -10.24
CA VAL A 387 -4.92 27.49 -10.74
C VAL A 387 -4.30 27.14 -12.08
N ARG A 388 -4.60 27.95 -13.10
CA ARG A 388 -3.96 27.94 -14.41
C ARG A 388 -3.97 29.34 -15.01
N ASP A 389 -2.91 29.74 -15.70
CA ASP A 389 -2.83 31.02 -16.41
C ASP A 389 -3.26 32.22 -15.52
N ARG A 390 -2.72 32.28 -14.29
CA ARG A 390 -3.07 33.28 -13.26
C ARG A 390 -4.55 33.39 -12.90
N THR A 391 -5.27 32.29 -13.07
CA THR A 391 -6.69 32.19 -12.76
C THR A 391 -6.90 31.03 -11.81
N LEU A 392 -7.35 31.31 -10.59
CA LEU A 392 -7.98 30.32 -9.73
C LEU A 392 -9.43 30.14 -10.17
N THR A 393 -9.80 28.92 -10.51
CA THR A 393 -11.16 28.48 -10.80
C THR A 393 -11.65 27.61 -9.65
N VAL A 394 -12.83 27.92 -9.12
CA VAL A 394 -13.52 27.13 -8.11
C VAL A 394 -14.80 26.58 -8.73
N THR A 395 -14.89 25.26 -8.81
CA THR A 395 -16.03 24.54 -9.40
C THR A 395 -16.72 23.73 -8.31
N SER A 396 -18.04 23.90 -8.18
CA SER A 396 -18.86 23.22 -7.17
C SER A 396 -19.79 22.23 -7.86
N THR A 397 -19.81 20.97 -7.40
CA THR A 397 -20.63 19.90 -7.97
C THR A 397 -21.33 19.13 -6.84
N PRO A 398 -22.65 19.33 -6.64
CA PRO A 398 -23.44 18.53 -5.70
C PRO A 398 -23.52 17.06 -6.16
N SER A 399 -23.56 16.11 -5.21
CA SER A 399 -23.69 14.68 -5.52
C SER A 399 -25.09 14.30 -6.03
N SER A 400 -26.10 15.08 -5.63
CA SER A 400 -27.49 14.96 -6.09
C SER A 400 -28.19 16.33 -6.09
N VAL A 401 -29.35 16.43 -6.76
CA VAL A 401 -30.17 17.66 -6.76
C VAL A 401 -30.58 18.07 -5.33
N GLU A 402 -30.84 17.09 -4.47
CA GLU A 402 -31.28 17.30 -3.08
C GLU A 402 -30.12 17.62 -2.13
N SER A 403 -28.86 17.42 -2.55
CA SER A 403 -27.69 17.59 -1.66
C SER A 403 -27.59 19.00 -1.08
N LEU A 404 -27.92 20.02 -1.87
CA LEU A 404 -27.89 21.42 -1.42
C LEU A 404 -28.98 21.76 -0.41
N GLU A 405 -30.06 20.96 -0.32
CA GLU A 405 -31.12 21.13 0.68
C GLU A 405 -30.76 20.49 2.03
N LYS A 406 -29.81 19.55 2.02
CA LYS A 406 -29.37 18.78 3.19
C LYS A 406 -28.18 19.40 3.93
N ILE A 407 -27.52 20.38 3.31
CA ILE A 407 -26.31 21.02 3.83
C ILE A 407 -26.62 22.47 4.19
N ASP A 408 -26.13 22.95 5.33
CA ASP A 408 -26.16 24.37 5.64
C ASP A 408 -25.14 25.11 4.76
N LEU A 409 -25.63 25.79 3.72
CA LEU A 409 -24.79 26.50 2.76
C LEU A 409 -23.94 27.61 3.37
N LYS A 410 -24.26 28.09 4.59
CA LYS A 410 -23.42 29.07 5.30
C LYS A 410 -22.10 28.47 5.77
N GLU A 411 -22.05 27.15 5.99
CA GLU A 411 -20.81 26.45 6.32
C GLU A 411 -19.80 26.49 5.16
N LEU A 412 -20.28 26.71 3.94
CA LEU A 412 -19.47 26.83 2.72
C LEU A 412 -19.06 28.29 2.42
N ASP A 413 -19.38 29.26 3.27
CA ASP A 413 -18.95 30.64 3.08
C ASP A 413 -17.42 30.75 3.07
N VAL A 414 -16.87 31.52 2.12
CA VAL A 414 -15.43 31.78 2.09
C VAL A 414 -15.13 33.01 2.94
N LYS A 415 -14.36 32.81 4.02
CA LYS A 415 -13.97 33.87 4.96
C LYS A 415 -12.59 34.45 4.67
N THR A 416 -11.69 33.66 4.11
CA THR A 416 -10.37 34.18 3.74
C THR A 416 -9.80 33.46 2.52
N ILE A 417 -9.02 34.20 1.73
CA ILE A 417 -8.27 33.64 0.61
C ILE A 417 -6.87 34.22 0.70
N LEU A 418 -5.90 33.35 0.88
CA LEU A 418 -4.48 33.67 0.95
C LEU A 418 -3.78 32.98 -0.22
N ILE A 419 -3.20 33.77 -1.12
CA ILE A 419 -2.40 33.27 -2.24
C ILE A 419 -0.93 33.42 -1.88
N VAL A 420 -0.17 32.33 -1.97
CA VAL A 420 1.25 32.27 -1.58
C VAL A 420 2.13 32.05 -2.80
N GLY A 421 3.18 32.86 -2.93
CA GLY A 421 4.15 32.80 -4.02
C GLY A 421 4.11 33.99 -4.96
N PHE A 422 3.69 35.18 -4.49
CA PHE A 422 3.81 36.41 -5.26
C PHE A 422 5.09 37.15 -4.83
N ILE A 423 6.08 37.25 -5.73
CA ILE A 423 7.33 37.97 -5.42
C ILE A 423 7.25 39.47 -5.78
N LYS A 424 6.24 39.84 -6.56
CA LYS A 424 5.91 41.23 -6.90
C LYS A 424 4.51 41.52 -6.36
N LYS A 425 4.20 42.78 -6.06
CA LYS A 425 2.83 43.20 -5.78
C LYS A 425 1.99 43.15 -7.08
N PRO A 426 0.84 42.44 -7.11
CA PRO A 426 -0.07 42.50 -8.25
C PRO A 426 -0.58 43.93 -8.51
N ALA A 427 -0.82 44.27 -9.77
CA ALA A 427 -1.48 45.52 -10.14
C ALA A 427 -2.99 45.47 -9.81
N ALA A 428 -3.62 44.30 -9.98
CA ALA A 428 -5.02 44.08 -9.64
C ALA A 428 -5.31 42.60 -9.38
N ILE A 429 -6.27 42.34 -8.49
CA ILE A 429 -6.94 41.05 -8.33
C ILE A 429 -8.41 41.25 -8.68
N LEU A 430 -8.97 40.35 -9.49
CA LEU A 430 -10.34 40.38 -9.94
C LEU A 430 -11.07 39.12 -9.49
N VAL A 431 -12.17 39.30 -8.77
CA VAL A 431 -13.10 38.22 -8.41
C VAL A 431 -14.31 38.33 -9.33
N ASN A 432 -14.59 37.28 -10.11
CA ASN A 432 -15.66 37.29 -11.12
C ASN A 432 -15.58 38.53 -12.04
N ASN A 433 -14.36 38.86 -12.48
CA ASN A 433 -14.01 40.02 -13.30
C ASN A 433 -14.21 41.41 -12.65
N LYS A 434 -14.51 41.49 -11.36
CA LYS A 434 -14.59 42.75 -10.61
C LYS A 434 -13.34 42.94 -9.75
N PRO A 435 -12.67 44.11 -9.80
CA PRO A 435 -11.52 44.39 -8.95
C PRO A 435 -11.88 44.30 -7.46
N VAL A 436 -10.96 43.76 -6.67
CA VAL A 436 -11.08 43.68 -5.21
C VAL A 436 -9.83 44.21 -4.54
N ASP A 437 -9.99 44.73 -3.33
CA ASP A 437 -8.86 45.13 -2.49
C ASP A 437 -8.13 43.91 -1.95
N PHE A 438 -6.83 44.06 -1.71
CA PHE A 438 -5.98 43.00 -1.16
C PHE A 438 -4.85 43.60 -0.30
N ILE A 439 -4.26 42.76 0.54
CA ILE A 439 -3.05 43.03 1.32
C ILE A 439 -1.94 42.19 0.71
N PHE A 440 -0.86 42.83 0.27
CA PHE A 440 0.35 42.15 -0.19
C PHE A 440 1.41 42.23 0.90
N ASP A 441 1.93 41.07 1.30
CA ASP A 441 3.05 40.94 2.21
C ASP A 441 4.29 40.53 1.40
N ASN A 442 5.29 41.40 1.37
CA ASN A 442 6.51 41.20 0.60
C ASN A 442 7.44 40.17 1.24
N ASP A 443 7.45 40.07 2.57
CA ASP A 443 8.39 39.21 3.30
C ASP A 443 7.91 37.75 3.29
N LEU A 444 6.59 37.56 3.31
CA LEU A 444 5.96 36.24 3.20
C LEU A 444 5.59 35.85 1.77
N GLU A 445 5.77 36.76 0.80
CA GLU A 445 5.37 36.57 -0.61
C GLU A 445 3.89 36.17 -0.75
N THR A 446 3.03 36.79 0.07
CA THR A 446 1.60 36.45 0.13
C THR A 446 0.70 37.59 -0.28
N CYS A 447 -0.50 37.21 -0.74
CA CYS A 447 -1.56 38.14 -1.03
C CYS A 447 -2.87 37.67 -0.42
N GLN A 448 -3.39 38.45 0.52
CA GLN A 448 -4.66 38.20 1.17
C GLN A 448 -5.73 39.10 0.55
N ILE A 449 -6.77 38.49 -0.01
CA ILE A 449 -7.91 39.24 -0.55
C ILE A 449 -8.68 39.89 0.63
N LYS A 450 -9.24 41.09 0.45
CA LYS A 450 -10.11 41.73 1.45
C LYS A 450 -11.58 41.52 1.08
N ASN A 451 -12.42 41.36 2.11
CA ASN A 451 -13.89 41.32 2.03
C ASN A 451 -14.44 40.27 1.04
N GLN A 452 -14.41 39.00 1.45
CA GLN A 452 -14.94 37.85 0.69
C GLN A 452 -16.36 37.46 1.10
N SER A 453 -17.09 38.32 1.82
CA SER A 453 -18.40 38.00 2.41
C SER A 453 -19.47 37.55 1.41
N PHE A 454 -19.24 37.76 0.11
CA PHE A 454 -20.14 37.36 -0.97
C PHE A 454 -19.76 36.03 -1.66
N LEU A 455 -18.61 35.43 -1.30
CA LEU A 455 -18.14 34.17 -1.88
C LEU A 455 -18.57 32.97 -1.05
N THR A 456 -18.98 31.91 -1.74
CA THR A 456 -19.37 30.63 -1.15
C THR A 456 -18.86 29.51 -2.04
N LEU A 457 -18.35 28.44 -1.42
CA LEU A 457 -17.89 27.22 -2.10
C LEU A 457 -19.05 26.40 -2.68
N SER A 458 -20.30 26.76 -2.36
CA SER A 458 -21.47 26.16 -3.00
C SER A 458 -21.68 26.61 -4.45
N LYS A 459 -21.00 27.68 -4.89
CA LYS A 459 -21.13 28.26 -6.23
C LYS A 459 -19.79 28.37 -6.91
N GLU A 460 -19.83 28.40 -8.24
CA GLU A 460 -18.62 28.65 -9.03
C GLU A 460 -18.20 30.11 -8.94
N PHE A 461 -16.89 30.33 -8.85
CA PHE A 461 -16.29 31.65 -8.98
C PHE A 461 -14.86 31.55 -9.50
N ILE A 462 -14.36 32.67 -10.02
CA ILE A 462 -12.99 32.78 -10.52
C ILE A 462 -12.28 33.95 -9.85
N ILE A 463 -10.98 33.78 -9.63
CA ILE A 463 -10.08 34.82 -9.14
C ILE A 463 -8.91 34.95 -10.10
N LYS A 464 -8.73 36.13 -10.68
CA LYS A 464 -7.67 36.44 -11.64
C LYS A 464 -6.75 37.48 -11.06
N TRP A 465 -5.45 37.39 -11.34
CA TRP A 465 -4.49 38.42 -10.95
C TRP A 465 -3.64 38.87 -12.14
N ARG A 466 -3.18 40.13 -12.09
CA ARG A 466 -2.40 40.80 -13.14
C ARG A 466 -1.27 41.63 -12.52
N PHE A 467 -0.16 41.79 -13.23
CA PHE A 467 1.09 42.40 -12.75
C PHE A 467 1.60 43.56 -13.60
#